data_AF-A0AAW6EBS3-F1
#
_entry.id   AF-A0AAW6EBS3-F1
#
_cell.length_a   1.000
_cell.length_b   1.000
_cell.length_c   1.000
_cell.angle_alpha   90.00
_cell.angle_beta   90.00
_cell.angle_gamma   90.00
#
_symmetry.space_group_name_H-M   'P 1'
#
loop_
_entity.id
_entity.type
_entity.pdbx_description
1 polymer ?
#
loop_
_entity_poly.entity_id
_entity_poly.type
_entity_poly.pdbx_seq_one_letter_code
_entity_poly.pdbx_strand_id
1 'polypeptide(L)' 'MVKNNFEIDVKVKCIENGTTQAQIAKDIHTSKEYVNKVIKKQEGIVNRTYVQILEALGYDIELVYVKRTED' A
#
# COMPACT_ATOMS: atom_id res chain seq x y z
N MET A 1 -8.38 -3.05 13.62
CA MET A 1 -7.16 -3.58 12.97
C MET A 1 -7.20 -3.40 11.46
N VAL A 2 -6.02 -3.26 10.81
CA VAL A 2 -5.90 -3.21 9.34
C VAL A 2 -5.99 -4.62 8.76
N LYS A 3 -6.90 -4.86 7.81
CA LYS A 3 -7.13 -6.18 7.20
C LYS A 3 -6.27 -6.47 5.97
N ASN A 4 -5.76 -5.43 5.31
CA ASN A 4 -5.00 -5.58 4.08
C ASN A 4 -3.64 -6.26 4.28
N ASN A 5 -3.25 -7.06 3.28
CA ASN A 5 -1.87 -7.48 3.10
C ASN A 5 -1.22 -6.64 2.00
N PHE A 6 -0.72 -5.46 2.38
CA PHE A 6 -0.12 -4.50 1.43
C PHE A 6 0.99 -5.09 0.57
N GLU A 7 1.73 -6.08 1.09
CA GLU A 7 2.75 -6.76 0.30
C GLU A 7 2.17 -7.55 -0.87
N ILE A 8 1.12 -8.32 -0.60
CA ILE A 8 0.42 -9.08 -1.64
C ILE A 8 -0.28 -8.12 -2.59
N ASP A 9 -0.97 -7.11 -2.05
CA ASP A 9 -1.75 -6.16 -2.84
C ASP A 9 -0.89 -5.46 -3.89
N VAL A 10 0.28 -4.91 -3.50
CA VAL A 10 1.17 -4.24 -4.45
C VAL A 10 1.76 -5.21 -5.48
N LYS A 11 2.09 -6.45 -5.09
CA LYS A 11 2.59 -7.48 -6.02
C LYS A 11 1.52 -7.86 -7.06
N VAL A 12 0.28 -8.06 -6.63
CA VAL A 12 -0.84 -8.35 -7.54
C VAL A 12 -1.03 -7.20 -8.52
N LYS A 13 -1.00 -5.94 -8.05
CA LYS A 13 -1.09 -4.77 -8.95
C LYS A 13 0.07 -4.65 -9.93
N CYS A 14 1.29 -5.04 -9.55
CA CYS A 14 2.39 -5.10 -10.51
C CYS A 14 2.10 -6.09 -11.64
N ILE A 15 1.60 -7.29 -11.30
CA ILE A 15 1.28 -8.36 -12.25
C ILE A 15 0.13 -7.93 -13.17
N GLU A 16 -0.96 -7.39 -12.61
CA GLU A 16 -2.13 -6.91 -13.37
C GLU A 16 -1.78 -5.84 -14.41
N ASN A 17 -0.74 -5.03 -14.16
CA ASN A 17 -0.30 -3.96 -15.06
C ASN A 17 0.95 -4.33 -15.87
N GLY A 18 1.40 -5.59 -15.83
CA GLY A 18 2.59 -6.03 -16.57
C GLY A 18 3.88 -5.27 -16.20
N THR A 19 3.98 -4.76 -14.97
CA THR A 19 5.10 -3.96 -14.48
C THR A 19 5.84 -4.67 -13.34
N THR A 20 6.90 -4.05 -12.83
CA THR A 20 7.66 -4.56 -11.68
C THR A 20 7.84 -3.48 -10.63
N GLN A 21 8.07 -3.88 -9.36
CA GLN A 21 8.41 -2.92 -8.31
C GLN A 21 9.67 -2.10 -8.62
N ALA A 22 10.61 -2.67 -9.37
CA ALA A 22 11.81 -1.95 -9.80
C ALA A 22 11.48 -0.87 -10.83
N GLN A 23 10.52 -1.12 -11.73
CA GLN A 23 10.04 -0.12 -12.68
C GLN A 23 9.26 0.97 -11.95
N ILE A 24 8.33 0.60 -11.06
CA ILE A 24 7.59 1.56 -10.22
C ILE A 24 8.57 2.46 -9.44
N ALA A 25 9.62 1.89 -8.84
CA ALA A 25 10.61 2.67 -8.11
C ALA A 25 11.28 3.74 -8.99
N LYS A 26 11.62 3.39 -10.25
CA LYS A 26 12.15 4.34 -11.23
C LYS A 26 11.14 5.43 -11.56
N ASP A 27 9.89 5.03 -11.83
CA ASP A 27 8.82 5.93 -12.27
C ASP A 27 8.46 6.97 -11.21
N ILE A 28 8.56 6.62 -9.92
CA ILE A 28 8.34 7.54 -8.79
C ILE A 28 9.63 8.16 -8.24
N HIS A 29 10.74 8.05 -8.98
CA HIS A 29 12.05 8.62 -8.63
C HIS A 29 12.56 8.24 -7.24
N THR A 30 12.46 6.96 -6.87
CA THR A 30 12.96 6.42 -5.59
C THR A 30 13.76 5.14 -5.80
N SER A 31 14.27 4.55 -4.71
CA SER A 31 15.02 3.29 -4.78
C SER A 31 14.11 2.07 -4.60
N LYS A 32 14.50 0.95 -5.23
CA LYS A 32 13.82 -0.35 -5.06
C LYS A 32 13.81 -0.78 -3.59
N GLU A 33 14.89 -0.51 -2.87
CA GLU A 33 15.06 -0.80 -1.45
C GLU A 33 14.04 -0.01 -0.62
N TYR A 34 13.79 1.25 -0.98
CA TYR A 34 12.80 2.09 -0.31
C TYR A 34 11.38 1.59 -0.56
N VAL A 35 11.03 1.28 -1.82
CA VAL A 35 9.74 0.67 -2.16
C VAL A 35 9.51 -0.62 -1.36
N ASN A 36 10.52 -1.49 -1.29
CA ASN A 36 10.44 -2.74 -0.53
C ASN A 36 10.27 -2.51 0.98
N LYS A 37 10.95 -1.49 1.55
CA LYS A 37 10.78 -1.11 2.96
C LYS A 37 9.37 -0.60 3.26
N VAL A 38 8.80 0.24 2.39
CA VAL A 38 7.44 0.77 2.56
C VAL A 38 6.42 -0.37 2.54
N ILE A 39 6.50 -1.24 1.54
CA ILE A 39 5.53 -2.33 1.34
C ILE A 39 5.56 -3.35 2.49
N LYS A 40 6.74 -3.63 3.05
CA LYS A 40 6.90 -4.57 4.17
C LYS A 40 6.51 -3.98 5.53
N LYS A 41 6.50 -2.65 5.67
CA LYS A 41 6.23 -1.99 6.95
C LYS A 41 4.79 -1.50 7.02
N GLN A 42 3.86 -2.38 7.41
CA GLN A 42 2.44 -2.05 7.53
C GLN A 42 2.17 -0.82 8.42
N GLU A 43 2.90 -0.68 9.53
CA GLU A 43 2.76 0.47 10.45
C GLU A 43 3.10 1.84 9.83
N GLY A 44 3.83 1.86 8.70
CA GLY A 44 4.20 3.08 7.99
C GLY A 44 3.22 3.47 6.88
N ILE A 45 2.35 2.55 6.45
CA ILE A 45 1.42 2.76 5.34
C ILE A 45 0.16 3.48 5.83
N VAL A 46 -0.38 3.02 6.97
CA VAL A 46 -1.49 3.69 7.66
C VAL A 46 -0.96 4.25 8.96
N ASN A 47 -1.21 5.54 9.19
CA ASN A 47 -0.75 6.20 10.41
C ASN A 47 -1.29 5.49 11.66
N ARG A 48 -0.39 5.18 12.61
CA ARG A 48 -0.74 4.46 13.84
C ARG A 48 -1.85 5.14 14.65
N THR A 49 -1.79 6.46 14.80
CA THR A 49 -2.81 7.22 15.53
C THR A 49 -4.17 7.08 14.86
N TYR A 50 -4.21 7.11 13.52
CA TYR A 50 -5.44 6.90 12.76
C TYR A 50 -6.03 5.49 12.98
N VAL A 51 -5.18 4.46 12.99
CA VAL A 51 -5.61 3.09 13.31
C VAL A 51 -6.23 3.02 14.71
N GLN A 52 -5.57 3.61 15.71
CA GLN A 52 -6.05 3.61 17.09
C GLN A 52 -7.40 4.33 17.26
N ILE A 53 -7.63 5.42 16.52
CA ILE A 53 -8.92 6.13 16.53
C ILE A 53 -10.03 5.19 16.04
N LEU A 54 -9.84 4.52 14.91
CA LEU A 54 -10.87 3.62 14.35
C LEU A 54 -11.09 2.39 15.22
N GLU A 55 -10.02 1.85 15.81
CA GLU A 55 -10.13 0.75 16.78
C GLU A 55 -10.92 1.15 18.02
N ALA A 56 -10.69 2.34 18.58
CA ALA A 56 -11.46 2.85 19.72
C ALA A 56 -12.94 3.07 19.38
N LEU A 57 -13.26 3.34 18.11
CA LEU A 57 -14.62 3.46 17.61
C LEU A 57 -15.25 2.09 17.26
N GLY A 58 -14.52 0.98 17.38
CA GLY A 58 -15.00 -0.37 17.10
C GLY A 58 -14.93 -0.79 15.63
N TYR A 59 -14.13 -0.09 14.81
CA TYR A 59 -14.00 -0.37 13.38
C TYR A 59 -12.68 -1.04 13.03
N ASP A 60 -12.76 -1.94 12.05
CA ASP A 60 -11.61 -2.43 11.30
C ASP A 60 -11.38 -1.57 10.05
N ILE A 61 -10.16 -1.65 9.49
CA ILE A 61 -9.75 -0.85 8.33
C ILE A 61 -9.51 -1.79 7.15
N GLU A 62 -10.17 -1.48 6.03
CA GLU A 62 -9.93 -2.09 4.73
C GLU A 62 -9.69 -0.98 3.70
N LEU A 63 -8.58 -1.09 2.96
CA LEU A 63 -8.23 -0.21 1.86
C LEU A 63 -8.57 -0.88 0.53
N VAL A 64 -9.36 -0.19 -0.28
CA VAL A 64 -9.72 -0.60 -1.63
C VAL A 64 -9.03 0.30 -2.65
N TYR A 65 -8.49 -0.31 -3.70
CA TYR A 65 -7.76 0.39 -4.75
C TYR A 65 -8.66 0.59 -5.97
N VAL A 66 -9.01 1.84 -6.26
CA VAL A 66 -9.78 2.20 -7.45
C VAL A 66 -8.82 2.64 -8.56
N LYS A 67 -8.99 2.12 -9.78
CA LYS A 67 -8.19 2.54 -10.94
C LYS A 67 -8.46 4.02 -11.21
N ARG A 68 -7.39 4.80 -11.46
CA ARG A 68 -7.54 6.19 -11.91
C ARG A 68 -8.24 6.19 -13.27
N THR A 69 -9.31 6.97 -13.39
CA THR A 69 -9.89 7.36 -14.66
C THR A 69 -9.25 8.67 -15.10
N GLU A 70 -8.99 8.83 -16.40
CA GLU A 70 -8.65 10.13 -16.96
C GLU A 70 -9.95 10.95 -17.01
N ASP A 71 -10.02 12.03 -16.23
CA ASP A 71 -11.04 13.08 -16.38
C ASP A 71 -10.57 14.13 -17.39
#